data_AF-U2CVV4-F1
#
_entry.id   AF-U2CVV4-F1
#
_cell.length_a   1.000
_cell.length_b   1.000
_cell.length_c   1.000
_cell.angle_alpha   90.00
_cell.angle_beta   90.00
_cell.angle_gamma   90.00
#
_symmetry.space_group_name_H-M   'P 1'
#
loop_
_entity.id
_entity.type
_entity.pdbx_description
1 polymer ?
#
loop_
_entity_poly.entity_id
_entity_poly.type
_entity_poly.pdbx_seq_one_letter_code
_entity_poly.pdbx_strand_id
1 'polypeptide(L)'
;MVESINRTISTPIWDKSSIARILPDGTFNYKPKRDLNGIIQCRSTIDQEACIYADNVRKLRQHEYDSAILYTDKENEIAAQNERSEQDFIKYFNRIISTRHPNSSDSIIVNWRRVGELLKMYSQGQPIPFKAISVKLLEDIKMFLLRAPMGGNKKGTISQNTASTYFSILKAGLKQAFIDEYLTVDISAKVKGITNIEKPRVALTMNEVQMLVDTPCKDDVLKRAFFFSILTGLRHSDIQTLKWKQIQQTSKGTWQAVVIQQKTKRPD
;
A
#
# COMPACT_ATOMS: atom_id res chain seq x y z
N MET A 1 24.68 50.31 0.73
CA MET A 1 24.40 51.06 1.98
C MET A 1 23.87 50.06 2.99
N VAL A 2 24.57 49.85 4.10
CA VAL A 2 24.08 49.03 5.20
C VAL A 2 23.15 49.92 6.02
N GLU A 3 21.84 49.84 5.78
CA GLU A 3 20.88 50.59 6.59
C GLU A 3 20.90 50.07 8.03
N SER A 4 21.20 50.95 8.97
CA SER A 4 21.26 50.64 10.39
C SER A 4 19.88 50.20 10.91
N ILE A 5 19.81 48.96 11.39
CA ILE A 5 18.59 48.31 11.94
C ILE A 5 18.10 48.99 13.23
N ASN A 6 18.98 49.69 13.95
CA ASN A 6 18.64 50.39 15.18
C ASN A 6 18.09 51.78 14.87
N ARG A 7 16.76 51.89 14.76
CA ARG A 7 16.06 53.19 14.69
C ARG A 7 15.48 53.52 16.07
N THR A 8 15.77 54.73 16.55
CA THR A 8 15.22 55.25 17.81
C THR A 8 14.05 56.16 17.50
N ILE A 9 12.94 56.01 18.22
CA ILE A 9 11.79 56.91 18.15
C ILE A 9 11.83 57.89 19.33
N SER A 10 11.42 59.13 19.09
CA SER A 10 11.43 60.20 20.11
C SER A 10 10.04 60.71 20.49
N THR A 11 9.03 60.40 19.68
CA THR A 11 7.66 60.92 19.82
C THR A 11 6.57 59.85 19.99
N PRO A 12 6.76 58.76 20.77
CA PRO A 12 5.70 57.79 21.00
C PRO A 12 4.50 58.43 21.70
N ILE A 13 3.30 58.03 21.30
CA ILE A 13 2.06 58.34 22.00
C ILE A 13 1.92 57.34 23.13
N TRP A 14 1.75 57.82 24.36
CA TRP A 14 1.64 56.95 25.54
C TRP A 14 0.17 56.63 25.85
N ASP A 15 -0.10 55.37 26.15
CA ASP A 15 -1.39 54.91 26.65
C ASP A 15 -1.50 55.16 28.15
N LYS A 16 -2.19 56.24 28.53
CA LYS A 16 -2.38 56.63 29.94
C LYS A 16 -3.23 55.64 30.76
N SER A 17 -3.86 54.67 30.11
CA SER A 17 -4.61 53.61 30.78
C SER A 17 -3.77 52.37 31.08
N SER A 18 -2.54 52.27 30.55
CA SER A 18 -1.70 51.08 30.69
C SER A 18 -0.30 51.40 31.20
N ILE A 19 0.02 50.91 32.40
CA ILE A 19 1.35 51.03 33.01
C ILE A 19 2.28 49.96 32.40
N ALA A 20 3.46 50.37 31.95
CA ALA A 20 4.50 49.50 31.41
C ALA A 20 5.32 48.84 32.52
N ARG A 21 5.84 49.64 33.45
CA ARG A 21 6.67 49.21 34.58
C ARG A 21 6.58 50.25 35.70
N ILE A 22 6.49 49.77 36.94
CA ILE A 22 6.62 50.57 38.16
C ILE A 22 8.07 50.47 38.63
N LEU A 23 8.69 51.61 38.89
CA LEU A 23 10.07 51.75 39.33
C LEU A 23 10.17 51.58 40.86
N PRO A 24 11.36 51.25 41.40
CA PRO A 24 11.56 51.01 42.83
C PRO A 24 11.24 52.22 43.73
N ASP A 25 11.24 53.43 43.16
CA ASP A 25 10.90 54.70 43.82
C ASP A 25 9.39 55.01 43.82
N GLY A 26 8.57 54.10 43.28
CA GLY A 26 7.11 54.26 43.18
C GLY A 26 6.64 55.04 41.95
N THR A 27 7.55 55.58 41.13
CA THR A 27 7.19 56.21 39.85
C THR A 27 6.90 55.16 38.77
N PHE A 28 6.17 55.50 37.71
CA PHE A 28 5.80 54.53 36.69
C PHE A 28 5.82 55.13 35.29
N ASN A 29 6.07 54.27 34.29
CA ASN A 29 6.03 54.62 32.88
C ASN A 29 4.81 53.98 32.21
N TYR A 30 4.19 54.69 31.27
CA TYR A 30 3.10 54.17 30.45
C TYR A 30 3.60 53.29 29.31
N LYS A 31 2.76 52.41 28.77
CA LYS A 31 3.06 51.68 27.53
C LYS A 31 2.85 52.58 26.32
N PRO A 32 3.64 52.42 25.24
CA PRO A 32 3.35 53.12 24.00
C PRO A 32 2.03 52.60 23.41
N LYS A 33 1.16 53.51 23.00
CA LYS A 33 -0.10 53.22 22.33
C LYS A 33 0.18 52.56 20.98
N ARG A 34 -0.60 51.54 20.63
CA ARG A 34 -0.46 50.78 19.39
C ARG A 34 -1.74 50.85 18.56
N ASP A 35 -1.60 50.69 17.25
CA ASP A 35 -2.73 50.55 16.32
C ASP A 35 -3.29 49.12 16.28
N LEU A 36 -4.27 48.88 15.41
CA LEU A 36 -4.90 47.57 15.21
C LEU A 36 -3.92 46.48 14.73
N ASN A 37 -2.81 46.87 14.10
CA ASN A 37 -1.75 45.97 13.63
C ASN A 37 -0.66 45.77 14.69
N GLY A 38 -0.79 46.41 15.86
CA GLY A 38 0.19 46.37 16.93
C GLY A 38 1.41 47.27 16.71
N ILE A 39 1.39 48.18 15.73
CA ILE A 39 2.48 49.14 15.46
C ILE A 39 2.35 50.30 16.45
N ILE A 40 3.47 50.77 17.01
CA ILE A 40 3.49 51.93 17.92
C ILE A 40 3.02 53.18 17.16
N GLN A 41 2.15 53.95 17.80
CA GLN A 41 1.70 55.25 17.28
C GLN A 41 2.64 56.35 17.75
N CYS A 42 3.14 57.14 16.81
CA CYS A 42 4.03 58.28 17.05
C CYS A 42 3.38 59.59 16.59
N ARG A 43 3.76 60.71 17.22
CA ARG A 43 3.29 62.04 16.79
C ARG A 43 4.02 62.54 15.54
N SER A 44 5.32 62.26 15.44
CA SER A 44 6.12 62.59 14.27
C SER A 44 5.89 61.58 13.15
N THR A 45 5.75 62.07 11.92
CA THR A 45 5.67 61.23 10.72
C THR A 45 6.92 60.37 10.55
N ILE A 46 8.10 60.93 10.85
CA ILE A 46 9.40 60.24 10.74
C ILE A 46 9.47 59.04 11.70
N ASP A 47 9.03 59.22 12.94
CA ASP A 47 9.02 58.14 13.94
C ASP A 47 7.96 57.07 13.58
N GLN A 48 6.81 57.48 13.05
CA GLN A 48 5.76 56.57 12.60
C GLN A 48 6.25 55.69 11.43
N GLU A 49 6.94 56.28 10.44
CA GLU A 49 7.56 55.56 9.34
C GLU A 49 8.64 54.59 9.84
N ALA A 50 9.43 54.98 10.84
CA ALA A 50 10.40 54.09 11.47
C ALA A 50 9.74 52.86 12.13
N CYS A 51 8.61 53.05 12.82
CA CYS A 51 7.83 51.94 13.40
C CYS A 51 7.22 51.02 12.33
N ILE A 52 6.68 51.58 11.25
CA ILE A 52 6.13 50.80 10.12
C ILE A 52 7.23 50.00 9.42
N TYR A 53 8.38 50.62 9.18
CA TYR A 53 9.55 49.96 8.61
C TYR A 53 10.00 48.77 9.48
N ALA A 54 10.10 48.97 10.80
CA ALA A 54 10.47 47.91 11.74
C ALA A 54 9.48 46.72 11.70
N ASP A 55 8.17 46.96 11.59
CA ASP A 55 7.18 45.89 11.46
C ASP A 55 7.32 45.13 10.13
N ASN A 56 7.59 45.84 9.02
CA ASN A 56 7.85 45.21 7.72
C ASN A 56 9.11 44.34 7.74
N VAL A 57 10.20 44.81 8.38
CA VAL A 57 11.41 44.00 8.57
C VAL A 57 11.13 42.77 9.42
N ARG A 58 10.36 42.91 10.51
CA ARG A 58 9.94 41.77 11.35
C ARG A 58 9.13 40.76 10.54
N LYS A 59 8.16 41.20 9.74
CA LYS A 59 7.37 40.34 8.83
C LYS A 59 8.25 39.61 7.81
N LEU A 60 9.20 40.32 7.21
CA LEU A 60 10.15 39.74 6.27
C LEU A 60 11.00 38.65 6.93
N ARG A 61 11.57 38.95 8.11
CA ARG A 61 12.33 37.98 8.91
C ARG A 61 11.49 36.76 9.29
N GLN A 62 10.25 36.97 9.75
CA GLN A 62 9.35 35.88 10.09
C GLN A 62 9.07 35.00 8.87
N HIS A 63 8.79 35.61 7.70
CA HIS A 63 8.62 34.90 6.45
C HIS A 63 9.88 34.12 6.05
N GLU A 64 11.08 34.67 6.24
CA GLU A 64 12.35 33.97 6.02
C GLU A 64 12.49 32.73 6.92
N TYR A 65 12.18 32.86 8.21
CA TYR A 65 12.20 31.73 9.16
C TYR A 65 11.18 30.65 8.78
N ASP A 66 9.92 31.04 8.54
CA ASP A 66 8.84 30.13 8.18
C ASP A 66 9.14 29.42 6.84
N SER A 67 9.70 30.14 5.87
CA SER A 67 10.16 29.58 4.60
C SER A 67 11.31 28.60 4.80
N ALA A 68 12.33 28.95 5.58
CA ALA A 68 13.49 28.09 5.81
C ALA A 68 13.10 26.76 6.44
N ILE A 69 12.20 26.77 7.44
CA ILE A 69 11.68 25.56 8.08
C ILE A 69 10.95 24.67 7.05
N LEU A 70 10.08 25.26 6.23
CA LEU A 70 9.33 24.53 5.20
C LEU A 70 10.25 23.90 4.14
N TYR A 71 11.31 24.61 3.73
CA TYR A 71 12.28 24.09 2.76
C TYR A 71 13.06 22.91 3.34
N THR A 72 13.50 22.99 4.61
CA THR A 72 14.24 21.89 5.24
C THR A 72 13.41 20.61 5.38
N ASP A 73 12.12 20.73 5.73
CA ASP A 73 11.24 19.56 5.84
C ASP A 73 11.02 18.90 4.48
N LYS A 74 10.80 19.72 3.44
CA LYS A 74 10.64 19.24 2.07
C LYS A 74 11.91 18.59 1.52
N GLU A 75 13.09 19.12 1.84
CA GLU A 75 14.37 18.53 1.47
C GLU A 75 14.58 17.16 2.13
N ASN A 76 14.21 17.03 3.42
CA ASN A 76 14.27 15.76 4.14
C ASN A 76 13.31 14.72 3.54
N GLU A 77 12.09 15.12 3.17
CA GLU A 77 11.13 14.24 2.49
C GLU A 77 11.64 13.78 1.12
N ILE A 78 12.21 14.69 0.32
CA ILE A 78 12.81 14.37 -0.98
C ILE A 78 14.01 13.42 -0.81
N ALA A 79 14.86 13.66 0.18
CA ALA A 79 16.00 12.80 0.48
C ALA A 79 15.56 11.38 0.88
N ALA A 80 14.58 11.26 1.79
CA ALA A 80 14.01 9.98 2.21
C ALA A 80 13.35 9.25 1.03
N GLN A 81 12.61 9.97 0.17
CA GLN A 81 12.00 9.39 -1.02
C GLN A 81 13.04 8.92 -2.02
N ASN A 82 14.11 9.70 -2.23
CA ASN A 82 15.22 9.31 -3.10
C ASN A 82 15.89 8.04 -2.58
N GLU A 83 16.19 7.94 -1.28
CA GLU A 83 16.77 6.75 -0.68
C GLU A 83 15.88 5.50 -0.90
N ARG A 84 14.57 5.62 -0.66
CA ARG A 84 13.60 4.55 -0.94
C ARG A 84 13.58 4.17 -2.42
N SER A 85 13.68 5.15 -3.32
CA SER A 85 13.65 4.95 -4.77
C SER A 85 14.84 4.14 -5.31
N GLU A 86 15.97 4.14 -4.60
CA GLU A 86 17.16 3.38 -4.99
C GLU A 86 17.14 1.92 -4.54
N GLN A 87 16.26 1.57 -3.60
CA GLN A 87 16.17 0.21 -3.09
C GLN A 87 15.68 -0.77 -4.15
N ASP A 88 16.13 -2.03 -4.00
CA ASP A 88 15.74 -3.12 -4.90
C ASP A 88 14.31 -3.61 -4.61
N PHE A 89 13.45 -3.47 -5.60
CA PHE A 89 12.08 -3.96 -5.58
C PHE A 89 12.01 -5.48 -5.42
N ILE A 90 12.92 -6.25 -6.02
CA ILE A 90 12.89 -7.71 -5.91
C ILE A 90 13.15 -8.14 -4.45
N LYS A 91 14.13 -7.53 -3.79
CA LYS A 91 14.37 -7.72 -2.35
C LYS A 91 13.15 -7.33 -1.51
N TYR A 92 12.56 -6.16 -1.76
CA TYR A 92 11.35 -5.72 -1.08
C TYR A 92 10.18 -6.70 -1.29
N PHE A 93 9.95 -7.14 -2.53
CA PHE A 93 8.87 -8.05 -2.90
C PHE A 93 8.98 -9.39 -2.16
N ASN A 94 10.19 -9.94 -2.05
CA ASN A 94 10.43 -11.16 -1.29
C ASN A 94 10.21 -10.97 0.23
N ARG A 95 10.47 -9.78 0.77
CA ARG A 95 10.20 -9.46 2.19
C ARG A 95 8.69 -9.42 2.48
N ILE A 96 7.86 -8.99 1.53
CA ILE A 96 6.38 -9.02 1.71
C ILE A 96 5.88 -10.44 1.98
N ILE A 97 6.53 -11.45 1.40
CA ILE A 97 6.17 -12.85 1.58
C ILE A 97 6.25 -13.26 3.05
N SER A 98 7.30 -12.85 3.77
CA SER A 98 7.46 -13.18 5.19
C SER A 98 6.58 -12.34 6.11
N THR A 99 6.33 -11.08 5.77
CA THR A 99 5.62 -10.16 6.68
C THR A 99 4.10 -10.25 6.57
N ARG A 100 3.56 -10.44 5.36
CA ARG A 100 2.11 -10.32 5.09
C ARG A 100 1.39 -11.66 4.95
N HIS A 101 2.13 -12.73 4.68
CA HIS A 101 1.56 -14.06 4.47
C HIS A 101 1.82 -15.09 5.59
N PRO A 102 2.02 -14.73 6.89
CA PRO A 102 2.31 -15.73 7.93
C PRO A 102 1.16 -16.73 8.13
N ASN A 103 -0.09 -16.31 7.88
CA ASN A 103 -1.28 -17.15 8.00
C ASN A 103 -1.89 -17.55 6.66
N SER A 104 -1.18 -17.30 5.55
CA SER A 104 -1.66 -17.68 4.21
C SER A 104 -1.37 -19.15 3.93
N SER A 105 -2.18 -19.79 3.08
CA SER A 105 -1.91 -21.16 2.65
C SER A 105 -0.58 -21.28 1.90
N ASP A 106 0.07 -22.45 1.98
CA ASP A 106 1.32 -22.75 1.28
C ASP A 106 1.22 -22.47 -0.22
N SER A 107 0.06 -22.73 -0.83
CA SER A 107 -0.18 -22.46 -2.25
C SER A 107 -0.04 -20.98 -2.62
N ILE A 108 -0.43 -20.06 -1.72
CA ILE A 108 -0.25 -18.62 -1.92
C ILE A 108 1.24 -18.29 -1.84
N ILE A 109 1.93 -18.78 -0.80
CA ILE A 109 3.36 -18.52 -0.59
C ILE A 109 4.19 -19.03 -1.77
N VAL A 110 3.90 -20.23 -2.28
CA VAL A 110 4.57 -20.82 -3.46
C VAL A 110 4.38 -19.94 -4.70
N ASN A 111 3.17 -19.42 -4.94
CA ASN A 111 2.93 -18.54 -6.08
C ASN A 111 3.69 -17.21 -5.96
N TRP A 112 3.72 -16.60 -4.78
CA TRP A 112 4.50 -15.38 -4.55
C TRP A 112 6.00 -15.61 -4.74
N ARG A 113 6.55 -16.69 -4.18
CA ARG A 113 7.96 -17.06 -4.40
C ARG A 113 8.26 -17.25 -5.88
N ARG A 114 7.36 -17.92 -6.61
CA ARG A 114 7.52 -18.12 -8.05
C ARG A 114 7.54 -16.80 -8.83
N VAL A 115 6.72 -15.82 -8.45
CA VAL A 115 6.78 -14.48 -9.05
C VAL A 115 8.13 -13.81 -8.76
N GLY A 116 8.64 -13.91 -7.54
CA GLY A 116 9.97 -13.40 -7.18
C GLY A 116 11.10 -14.02 -8.02
N GLU A 117 11.05 -15.34 -8.26
CA GLU A 117 12.00 -16.04 -9.16
C GLU A 117 11.89 -15.55 -10.61
N LEU A 118 10.66 -15.38 -11.11
CA LEU A 118 10.42 -14.89 -12.47
C LEU A 118 10.92 -13.45 -12.66
N LEU A 119 10.78 -12.59 -11.65
CA LEU A 119 11.35 -11.24 -11.67
C LEU A 119 12.88 -11.28 -11.73
N LYS A 120 13.52 -12.17 -10.96
CA LYS A 120 14.98 -12.37 -11.04
C LYS A 120 15.41 -12.89 -12.40
N MET A 121 14.64 -13.80 -13.02
CA MET A 121 14.92 -14.25 -14.39
C MET A 121 14.80 -13.12 -15.40
N TYR A 122 13.74 -12.31 -15.30
CA TYR A 122 13.52 -11.16 -16.17
C TYR A 122 14.68 -10.15 -16.09
N SER A 123 15.15 -9.83 -14.89
CA SER A 123 16.26 -8.90 -14.68
C SER A 123 17.64 -9.53 -14.84
N GLN A 124 17.74 -10.80 -15.26
CA GLN A 124 19.01 -11.53 -15.35
C GLN A 124 19.81 -11.51 -14.03
N GLY A 125 19.10 -11.57 -12.90
CA GLY A 125 19.66 -11.52 -11.56
C GLY A 125 20.01 -10.13 -11.05
N GLN A 126 19.88 -9.08 -11.88
CA GLN A 126 20.15 -7.71 -11.47
C GLN A 126 19.02 -7.15 -10.58
N PRO A 127 19.34 -6.24 -9.63
CA PRO A 127 18.32 -5.55 -8.86
C PRO A 127 17.45 -4.68 -9.76
N ILE A 128 16.19 -4.48 -9.37
CA ILE A 128 15.28 -3.52 -10.02
C ILE A 128 15.05 -2.38 -9.03
N PRO A 129 15.73 -1.23 -9.17
CA PRO A 129 15.48 -0.07 -8.33
C PRO A 129 14.04 0.42 -8.47
N PHE A 130 13.42 0.90 -7.39
CA PHE A 130 12.08 1.49 -7.44
C PHE A 130 11.97 2.65 -8.44
N LYS A 131 13.02 3.47 -8.59
CA LYS A 131 13.09 4.54 -9.60
C LYS A 131 12.97 4.06 -11.05
N ALA A 132 13.31 2.80 -11.32
CA ALA A 132 13.17 2.19 -12.65
C ALA A 132 11.74 1.67 -12.92
N ILE A 133 10.90 1.55 -11.89
CA ILE A 133 9.53 1.05 -12.02
C ILE A 133 8.68 2.08 -12.74
N SER A 134 8.27 1.71 -13.96
CA SER A 134 7.44 2.53 -14.82
C SER A 134 6.33 1.68 -15.44
N VAL A 135 5.35 2.34 -16.06
CA VAL A 135 4.31 1.68 -16.85
C VAL A 135 4.94 0.81 -17.95
N LYS A 136 5.99 1.31 -18.60
CA LYS A 136 6.75 0.59 -19.63
C LYS A 136 7.37 -0.70 -19.07
N LEU A 137 8.10 -0.60 -17.96
CA LEU A 137 8.70 -1.78 -17.31
C LEU A 137 7.64 -2.83 -16.96
N LEU A 138 6.48 -2.39 -16.46
CA LEU A 138 5.42 -3.31 -16.05
C LEU A 138 4.75 -4.01 -17.25
N GLU A 139 4.58 -3.32 -18.39
CA GLU A 139 4.14 -3.95 -19.64
C GLU A 139 5.20 -4.90 -20.22
N ASP A 140 6.49 -4.56 -20.11
CA ASP A 140 7.58 -5.45 -20.54
C ASP A 140 7.61 -6.75 -19.70
N ILE A 141 7.46 -6.63 -18.38
CA ILE A 141 7.35 -7.80 -17.48
C ILE A 141 6.09 -8.61 -17.80
N LYS A 142 4.96 -7.97 -18.12
CA LYS A 142 3.74 -8.67 -18.52
C LYS A 142 3.96 -9.51 -19.78
N MET A 143 4.64 -8.96 -20.79
CA MET A 143 4.98 -9.69 -22.01
C MET A 143 5.96 -10.84 -21.75
N PHE A 144 6.91 -10.64 -20.83
CA PHE A 144 7.78 -11.72 -20.35
C PHE A 144 6.99 -12.83 -19.67
N LEU A 145 6.06 -12.51 -18.76
CA LEU A 145 5.27 -13.51 -18.05
C LEU A 145 4.42 -14.38 -19.00
N LEU A 146 3.92 -13.83 -20.10
CA LEU A 146 3.22 -14.60 -21.13
C LEU A 146 4.11 -15.66 -21.82
N ARG A 147 5.44 -15.52 -21.74
CA ARG A 147 6.43 -16.42 -22.34
C ARG A 147 7.30 -17.12 -21.30
N ALA A 148 7.00 -16.92 -20.02
CA ALA A 148 7.84 -17.38 -18.92
C ALA A 148 7.89 -18.92 -18.81
N PRO A 149 9.05 -19.50 -18.43
CA PRO A 149 9.18 -20.94 -18.26
C PRO A 149 8.37 -21.44 -17.06
N MET A 150 7.92 -22.68 -17.14
CA MET A 150 7.33 -23.40 -16.02
C MET A 150 8.34 -23.56 -14.87
N GLY A 151 7.82 -23.67 -13.64
CA GLY A 151 8.63 -23.89 -12.44
C GLY A 151 8.78 -25.37 -12.08
N GLY A 152 9.76 -25.67 -11.23
CA GLY A 152 10.09 -27.03 -10.79
C GLY A 152 10.61 -27.90 -11.94
N ASN A 153 10.30 -29.20 -11.91
CA ASN A 153 10.79 -30.17 -12.90
C ASN A 153 9.99 -30.15 -14.23
N LYS A 154 9.13 -29.15 -14.44
CA LYS A 154 8.26 -29.08 -15.63
C LYS A 154 8.96 -28.32 -16.74
N LYS A 155 8.89 -28.85 -17.97
CA LYS A 155 9.44 -28.22 -19.18
C LYS A 155 8.35 -27.47 -19.93
N GLY A 156 8.72 -26.35 -20.55
CA GLY A 156 7.85 -25.53 -21.41
C GLY A 156 7.42 -24.21 -20.77
N THR A 157 6.46 -23.53 -21.41
CA THR A 157 5.99 -22.19 -21.05
C THR A 157 4.73 -22.25 -20.19
N ILE A 158 4.56 -21.31 -19.25
CA ILE A 158 3.35 -21.24 -18.43
C ILE A 158 2.11 -20.93 -19.26
N SER A 159 0.94 -21.37 -18.78
CA SER A 159 -0.33 -21.03 -19.43
C SER A 159 -0.68 -19.55 -19.23
N GLN A 160 -1.53 -18.99 -20.11
CA GLN A 160 -2.01 -17.61 -19.97
C GLN A 160 -2.71 -17.34 -18.63
N ASN A 161 -3.51 -18.29 -18.12
CA ASN A 161 -4.19 -18.14 -16.83
C ASN A 161 -3.18 -18.17 -15.66
N THR A 162 -2.10 -18.93 -15.80
CA THR A 162 -0.98 -18.92 -14.85
C THR A 162 -0.26 -17.57 -14.90
N ALA A 163 0.06 -17.06 -16.10
CA ALA A 163 0.65 -15.75 -16.28
C ALA A 163 -0.23 -14.64 -15.70
N SER A 164 -1.55 -14.71 -15.89
CA SER A 164 -2.53 -13.79 -15.30
C SER A 164 -2.52 -13.79 -13.77
N THR A 165 -2.45 -14.98 -13.17
CA THR A 165 -2.32 -15.13 -11.71
C THR A 165 -1.03 -14.47 -11.22
N TYR A 166 0.10 -14.77 -11.87
CA TYR A 166 1.41 -14.22 -11.50
C TYR A 166 1.48 -12.70 -11.69
N PHE A 167 0.89 -12.18 -12.76
CA PHE A 167 0.83 -10.74 -13.00
C PHE A 167 -0.05 -10.03 -11.97
N SER A 168 -1.17 -10.64 -11.56
CA SER A 168 -2.01 -10.10 -10.49
C SER A 168 -1.28 -10.03 -9.14
N ILE A 169 -0.45 -11.04 -8.85
CA ILE A 169 0.41 -11.06 -7.66
C ILE A 169 1.47 -9.94 -7.74
N LEU A 170 2.14 -9.77 -8.88
CA LEU A 170 3.09 -8.67 -9.10
C LEU A 170 2.41 -7.30 -8.86
N LYS A 171 1.22 -7.10 -9.43
CA LYS A 171 0.43 -5.89 -9.20
C LYS A 171 0.10 -5.67 -7.72
N ALA A 172 -0.24 -6.73 -6.99
CA ALA A 172 -0.47 -6.64 -5.55
C ALA A 172 0.80 -6.21 -4.78
N GLY A 173 1.97 -6.71 -5.16
CA GLY A 173 3.25 -6.28 -4.60
C GLY A 173 3.57 -4.81 -4.89
N LEU A 174 3.29 -4.33 -6.11
CA LEU A 174 3.44 -2.91 -6.47
C LEU A 174 2.44 -2.01 -5.74
N LYS A 175 1.20 -2.46 -5.56
CA LYS A 175 0.21 -1.74 -4.78
C LYS A 175 0.64 -1.60 -3.32
N GLN A 176 1.26 -2.65 -2.77
CA GLN A 176 1.83 -2.58 -1.42
C GLN A 176 3.01 -1.61 -1.36
N ALA A 177 3.90 -1.61 -2.35
CA ALA A 177 5.00 -0.65 -2.41
C ALA A 177 4.53 0.81 -2.46
N PHE A 178 3.39 1.07 -3.11
CA PHE A 178 2.75 2.39 -3.09
C PHE A 178 2.20 2.74 -1.70
N ILE A 179 1.57 1.79 -1.00
CA ILE A 179 1.06 2.00 0.37
C ILE A 179 2.21 2.21 1.36
N ASP A 180 3.31 1.48 1.19
CA ASP A 180 4.53 1.60 2.00
C ASP A 180 5.42 2.78 1.53
N GLU A 181 4.90 3.67 0.67
CA GLU A 181 5.54 4.92 0.21
C GLU A 181 6.90 4.73 -0.50
N TYR A 182 7.18 3.55 -1.05
CA TYR A 182 8.31 3.34 -1.96
C TYR A 182 8.04 3.93 -3.34
N LEU A 183 6.77 3.97 -3.75
CA LEU A 183 6.29 4.59 -4.98
C LEU A 183 5.37 5.76 -4.63
N THR A 184 5.55 6.90 -5.28
CA THR A 184 4.67 8.07 -5.12
C THR A 184 3.37 7.96 -5.90
N VAL A 185 3.30 7.02 -6.85
CA VAL A 185 2.14 6.81 -7.72
C VAL A 185 1.85 5.33 -7.86
N ASP A 186 0.57 4.97 -7.85
CA ASP A 186 0.12 3.60 -8.07
C ASP A 186 0.28 3.19 -9.55
N ILE A 187 1.46 2.67 -9.89
CA ILE A 187 1.75 2.13 -11.23
C ILE A 187 0.90 0.89 -11.54
N SER A 188 0.51 0.12 -10.51
CA SER A 188 -0.29 -1.09 -10.70
C SER A 188 -1.68 -0.79 -11.26
N ALA A 189 -2.27 0.34 -10.87
CA ALA A 189 -3.57 0.79 -11.39
C ALA A 189 -3.51 1.23 -12.86
N LYS A 190 -2.35 1.68 -13.35
CA LYS A 190 -2.18 2.21 -14.71
C LYS A 190 -2.10 1.12 -15.79
N VAL A 191 -1.77 -0.12 -15.43
CA VAL A 191 -1.60 -1.23 -16.38
C VAL A 191 -2.73 -2.24 -16.25
N LYS A 192 -3.37 -2.59 -17.38
CA LYS A 192 -4.42 -3.61 -17.41
C LYS A 192 -3.85 -5.01 -17.15
N GLY A 193 -4.61 -5.81 -16.39
CA GLY A 193 -4.29 -7.23 -16.13
C GLY A 193 -4.23 -8.07 -17.41
N ILE A 194 -3.74 -9.30 -17.28
CA ILE A 194 -3.84 -10.30 -18.35
C ILE A 194 -5.23 -10.93 -18.26
N THR A 195 -5.94 -10.97 -19.37
CA THR A 195 -7.28 -11.58 -19.42
C THR A 195 -7.16 -13.09 -19.26
N ASN A 196 -7.99 -13.68 -18.40
CA ASN A 196 -8.09 -15.13 -18.31
C ASN A 196 -8.84 -15.68 -19.52
N ILE A 197 -8.37 -16.81 -20.04
CA ILE A 197 -9.11 -17.60 -21.01
C ILE A 197 -10.04 -18.52 -20.23
N GLU A 198 -11.34 -18.32 -20.39
CA GLU A 198 -12.33 -19.27 -19.90
C GLU A 198 -12.19 -20.58 -20.66
N LYS A 199 -12.00 -21.66 -19.91
CA LYS A 199 -12.09 -23.01 -20.46
C LYS A 199 -13.47 -23.56 -20.11
N PRO A 200 -14.22 -24.11 -21.08
CA PRO A 200 -15.51 -24.70 -20.79
C PRO A 200 -15.32 -25.79 -19.75
N ARG A 201 -16.03 -25.69 -18.63
CA ARG A 201 -16.13 -26.78 -17.67
C ARG A 201 -17.22 -27.71 -18.17
N VAL A 202 -16.83 -28.88 -18.66
CA VAL A 202 -17.77 -29.92 -19.06
C VAL A 202 -18.09 -30.76 -17.83
N ALA A 203 -19.36 -30.87 -17.49
CA ALA A 203 -19.85 -31.79 -16.47
C ALA A 203 -20.13 -33.16 -17.11
N LEU A 204 -20.01 -34.22 -16.31
CA LEU A 204 -20.41 -35.55 -16.75
C LEU A 204 -21.93 -35.61 -16.90
N THR A 205 -22.38 -36.19 -18.00
CA THR A 205 -23.79 -36.53 -18.23
C THR A 205 -24.19 -37.74 -17.39
N MET A 206 -25.49 -37.91 -17.15
CA MET A 206 -26.01 -39.07 -16.39
C MET A 206 -25.60 -40.41 -17.05
N ASN A 207 -25.58 -40.46 -18.39
CA ASN A 207 -25.16 -41.65 -19.14
C ASN A 207 -23.68 -41.98 -18.90
N GLU A 208 -22.79 -40.97 -18.91
CA GLU A 208 -21.37 -41.16 -18.60
C GLU A 208 -21.16 -41.59 -17.15
N VAL A 209 -21.93 -41.04 -16.21
CA VAL A 209 -21.90 -41.48 -14.80
C VAL A 209 -22.33 -42.94 -14.69
N GLN A 210 -23.38 -43.36 -15.37
CA GLN A 210 -23.84 -44.76 -15.39
C GLN A 210 -22.76 -45.69 -15.97
N MET A 211 -22.13 -45.31 -17.09
CA MET A 211 -21.01 -46.07 -17.64
C MET A 211 -19.85 -46.22 -16.65
N LEU A 212 -19.55 -45.18 -15.86
CA LEU A 212 -18.52 -45.25 -14.81
C LEU A 212 -18.90 -46.17 -13.64
N VAL A 213 -20.21 -46.31 -13.33
CA VAL A 213 -20.68 -47.26 -12.31
C VAL A 213 -20.39 -48.69 -12.74
N ASP A 214 -20.64 -49.01 -14.01
CA ASP A 214 -20.49 -50.36 -14.54
C ASP A 214 -19.02 -50.70 -14.91
N THR A 215 -18.17 -49.68 -15.03
CA THR A 215 -16.74 -49.86 -15.29
C THR A 215 -16.02 -50.43 -14.05
N PRO A 216 -15.24 -51.53 -14.19
CA PRO A 216 -14.42 -52.06 -13.10
C PRO A 216 -13.38 -51.02 -12.62
N CYS A 217 -13.35 -50.76 -11.32
CA CYS A 217 -12.34 -49.91 -10.68
C CYS A 217 -11.49 -50.76 -9.74
N LYS A 218 -10.16 -50.60 -9.81
CA LYS A 218 -9.22 -51.36 -8.95
C LYS A 218 -9.29 -50.92 -7.49
N ASP A 219 -9.71 -49.68 -7.23
CA ASP A 219 -9.82 -49.09 -5.90
C ASP A 219 -11.29 -48.78 -5.58
N ASP A 220 -11.87 -49.58 -4.68
CA ASP A 220 -13.26 -49.42 -4.26
C ASP A 220 -13.49 -48.14 -3.46
N VAL A 221 -12.50 -47.71 -2.65
CA VAL A 221 -12.59 -46.49 -1.86
C VAL A 221 -12.63 -45.27 -2.78
N LEU A 222 -11.77 -45.24 -3.80
CA LEU A 222 -11.78 -44.19 -4.81
C LEU A 222 -13.12 -44.15 -5.56
N LYS A 223 -13.65 -45.32 -5.95
CA LYS A 223 -14.95 -45.43 -6.63
C LYS A 223 -16.06 -44.84 -5.78
N ARG A 224 -16.15 -45.24 -4.51
CA ARG A 224 -17.15 -44.72 -3.56
C ARG A 224 -16.99 -43.23 -3.28
N ALA A 225 -15.76 -42.75 -3.09
CA ALA A 225 -15.48 -41.33 -2.87
C ALA A 225 -15.87 -40.48 -4.08
N PHE A 226 -15.62 -40.97 -5.29
CA PHE A 226 -16.03 -40.30 -6.53
C PHE A 226 -17.55 -40.16 -6.62
N PHE A 227 -18.31 -41.24 -6.45
CA PHE A 227 -19.79 -41.16 -6.49
C PHE A 227 -20.36 -40.34 -5.34
N PHE A 228 -19.77 -40.42 -4.15
CA PHE A 228 -20.12 -39.54 -3.04
C PHE A 228 -19.91 -38.07 -3.41
N SER A 229 -18.84 -37.72 -4.14
CA SER A 229 -18.61 -36.36 -4.62
C SER A 229 -19.65 -35.89 -5.65
N ILE A 230 -20.11 -36.77 -6.55
CA ILE A 230 -21.16 -36.46 -7.51
C ILE A 230 -22.49 -36.19 -6.79
N LEU A 231 -22.83 -37.05 -5.83
CA LEU A 231 -24.12 -36.98 -5.11
C LEU A 231 -24.20 -35.82 -4.13
N THR A 232 -23.07 -35.41 -3.54
CA THR A 232 -23.04 -34.37 -2.50
C THR A 232 -22.55 -33.02 -3.01
N GLY A 233 -21.89 -32.97 -4.17
CA GLY A 233 -21.23 -31.77 -4.68
C GLY A 233 -19.99 -31.33 -3.87
N LEU A 234 -19.59 -32.10 -2.86
CA LEU A 234 -18.44 -31.79 -2.01
C LEU A 234 -17.12 -31.93 -2.78
N ARG A 235 -16.15 -31.08 -2.48
CA ARG A 235 -14.82 -31.18 -3.08
C ARG A 235 -14.08 -32.39 -2.52
N HIS A 236 -13.20 -32.98 -3.33
CA HIS A 236 -12.34 -34.08 -2.92
C HIS A 236 -11.60 -33.83 -1.59
N SER A 237 -11.01 -32.63 -1.41
CA SER A 237 -10.31 -32.27 -0.17
C SER A 237 -11.22 -32.29 1.06
N ASP A 238 -12.47 -31.89 0.89
CA ASP A 238 -13.46 -31.85 1.97
C ASP A 238 -13.91 -33.28 2.31
N ILE A 239 -14.18 -34.12 1.29
CA ILE A 239 -14.53 -35.55 1.45
C ILE A 239 -13.41 -36.32 2.15
N GLN A 240 -12.15 -36.08 1.77
CA GLN A 240 -10.99 -36.78 2.34
C GLN A 240 -10.87 -36.56 3.86
N THR A 241 -11.35 -35.43 4.38
CA THR A 241 -11.26 -35.09 5.81
C THR A 241 -12.57 -35.25 6.58
N LEU A 242 -13.61 -35.74 5.90
CA LEU A 242 -14.94 -35.92 6.47
C LEU A 242 -14.93 -36.98 7.57
N LYS A 243 -15.53 -36.65 8.72
CA LYS A 243 -15.67 -37.56 9.87
C LYS A 243 -17.13 -37.90 10.11
N TRP A 244 -17.40 -39.09 10.63
CA TRP A 244 -18.76 -39.54 10.94
C TRP A 244 -19.57 -38.58 11.82
N LYS A 245 -18.93 -37.88 12.77
CA LYS A 245 -19.59 -36.85 13.60
C LYS A 245 -20.17 -35.66 12.82
N GLN A 246 -19.72 -35.46 11.57
CA GLN A 246 -20.21 -34.42 10.67
C GLN A 246 -21.42 -34.89 9.86
N ILE A 247 -21.76 -36.18 9.91
CA ILE A 247 -22.98 -36.73 9.35
C ILE A 247 -24.03 -36.73 10.45
N GLN A 248 -25.06 -35.90 10.28
CA GLN A 248 -26.08 -35.68 11.30
C GLN A 248 -27.45 -35.91 10.72
N GLN A 249 -28.35 -36.44 11.55
CA GLN A 249 -29.75 -36.59 11.19
C GLN A 249 -30.49 -35.27 11.46
N THR A 250 -31.26 -34.81 10.48
CA THR A 250 -32.11 -33.64 10.61
C THR A 250 -33.35 -33.97 11.45
N SER A 251 -34.04 -32.94 11.92
CA SER A 251 -35.32 -33.08 12.63
C SER A 251 -36.42 -33.76 11.79
N LYS A 252 -36.23 -33.86 10.47
CA LYS A 252 -37.14 -34.54 9.54
C LYS A 252 -36.74 -35.99 9.25
N GLY A 253 -35.72 -36.52 9.94
CA GLY A 253 -35.24 -37.90 9.77
C GLY A 253 -34.30 -38.12 8.58
N THR A 254 -34.01 -37.08 7.78
CA THR A 254 -33.04 -37.15 6.68
C THR A 254 -31.61 -36.96 7.19
N TRP A 255 -30.61 -37.43 6.45
CA TRP A 255 -29.20 -37.25 6.82
C TRP A 255 -28.58 -36.09 6.04
N GLN A 256 -27.73 -35.30 6.70
CA GLN A 256 -26.97 -34.23 6.09
C GLN A 256 -25.49 -34.26 6.51
N ALA A 257 -24.61 -33.86 5.59
CA ALA A 257 -23.20 -33.66 5.88
C ALA A 257 -22.97 -32.20 6.27
N VAL A 258 -22.65 -31.93 7.53
CA VAL A 258 -22.32 -30.59 8.03
C VAL A 258 -20.81 -30.38 7.88
N VAL A 259 -20.41 -29.76 6.78
CA VAL A 259 -19.00 -29.58 6.41
C VAL A 259 -18.64 -28.11 6.36
N ILE A 260 -17.56 -27.73 7.04
CA ILE A 260 -16.91 -26.44 6.84
C ILE A 260 -15.88 -26.64 5.76
N GLN A 261 -16.08 -26.03 4.60
CA GLN A 261 -15.19 -26.16 3.45
C GLN A 261 -13.79 -25.66 3.81
N GLN A 262 -12.75 -26.46 3.58
CA GLN A 262 -11.38 -26.11 3.97
C GLN A 262 -10.87 -24.83 3.31
N LYS A 263 -11.27 -24.61 2.05
CA LYS A 263 -10.75 -23.51 1.23
C LYS A 263 -11.40 -22.16 1.55
N THR A 264 -12.71 -22.15 1.78
CA THR A 264 -13.49 -20.92 2.00
C THR A 264 -13.74 -20.67 3.48
N LYS A 265 -13.53 -21.68 4.35
CA LYS A 265 -13.84 -21.67 5.79
C LYS A 265 -15.29 -21.27 6.07
N ARG A 266 -16.21 -21.59 5.15
CA ARG A 266 -17.65 -21.35 5.29
C ARG A 266 -18.37 -22.69 5.43
N PRO A 267 -19.45 -22.75 6.24
CA PRO A 267 -20.36 -23.89 6.23
C PRO A 267 -21.08 -23.95 4.88
N ASP A 268 -21.17 -25.15 4.30
CA ASP A 268 -22.08 -25.46 3.20
C ASP A 268 -23.49 -25.79 3.72
#